data_AF-A0A517M926-F1
#
_entry.id   AF-A0A517M926-F1
#
_cell.length_a   1.000
_cell.length_b   1.000
_cell.length_c   1.000
_cell.angle_alpha   90.00
_cell.angle_beta   90.00
_cell.angle_gamma   90.00
#
_symmetry.space_group_name_H-M   'P 1'
#
loop_
_entity.id
_entity.type
_entity.pdbx_description
1 polymer ?
#
loop_
_entity_poly.entity_id
_entity_poly.type
_entity_poly.pdbx_seq_one_letter_code
_entity_poly.pdbx_strand_id
1 'polypeptide(L)'
;MGWFRRRRDSSPDAPLVPCPHCGADVRADAVACRECGYAWEADDLVDDGSDDFDYDAFVEREFSESNVSQSLPAWQRFVIFLLVLAFAATLLGPLLF
;
A
#
# COMPACT_ATOMS: atom_id res chain seq x y z
N MET A 1 -28.58 -13.48 -23.83
CA MET A 1 -29.77 -12.92 -23.14
C MET A 1 -29.30 -12.15 -21.91
N GLY A 2 -29.84 -10.94 -21.69
CA GLY A 2 -29.21 -9.86 -20.93
C GLY A 2 -29.24 -9.98 -19.40
N TRP A 3 -28.07 -9.77 -18.80
CA TRP A 3 -27.85 -9.62 -17.37
C TRP A 3 -28.09 -8.16 -16.97
N PHE A 4 -29.35 -7.74 -16.95
CA PHE A 4 -29.70 -6.42 -16.42
C PHE A 4 -29.48 -6.41 -14.90
N ARG A 5 -28.29 -5.96 -14.47
CA ARG A 5 -28.06 -5.46 -13.11
C ARG A 5 -29.06 -4.33 -12.87
N ARG A 6 -30.13 -4.61 -12.13
CA ARG A 6 -30.93 -3.55 -11.49
C ARG A 6 -29.98 -2.82 -10.54
N ARG A 7 -29.56 -1.61 -10.90
CA ARG A 7 -29.01 -0.68 -9.92
C ARG A 7 -30.16 -0.45 -8.94
N ARG A 8 -30.00 -0.90 -7.69
CA ARG A 8 -30.80 -0.37 -6.59
C ARG A 8 -30.31 1.06 -6.41
N ASP A 9 -30.89 1.97 -7.17
CA ASP A 9 -30.81 3.37 -6.84
C ASP A 9 -31.56 3.56 -5.52
N SER A 10 -30.85 4.17 -4.59
CA SER A 10 -31.40 4.60 -3.31
C SER A 10 -32.65 5.46 -3.54
N SER A 11 -33.74 5.19 -2.79
CA SER A 11 -35.09 5.76 -2.94
C SER A 11 -35.12 7.24 -2.55
N PRO A 12 -35.61 8.19 -3.37
CA PRO A 12 -35.57 9.66 -3.15
C PRO A 12 -35.99 10.13 -1.76
N ASP A 13 -36.81 9.37 -1.04
CA ASP A 13 -37.32 9.75 0.29
C ASP A 13 -36.46 9.24 1.47
N ALA A 14 -35.35 8.55 1.22
CA ALA A 14 -34.47 8.10 2.29
C ALA A 14 -33.77 9.29 2.99
N PRO A 15 -33.73 9.32 4.34
CA PRO A 15 -33.08 10.37 5.10
C PRO A 15 -31.57 10.43 4.82
N LEU A 16 -30.99 11.61 4.98
CA LEU A 16 -29.55 11.80 4.89
C LEU A 16 -28.90 11.50 6.25
N VAL A 17 -27.78 10.78 6.20
CA VAL A 17 -26.94 10.45 7.35
C VAL A 17 -25.48 10.74 7.00
N PRO A 18 -24.64 11.18 7.96
CA PRO A 18 -23.24 11.43 7.69
C PRO A 18 -22.47 10.11 7.51
N CYS A 19 -21.59 10.06 6.51
CA CYS A 19 -20.69 8.93 6.30
C CYS A 19 -19.69 8.82 7.48
N PRO A 20 -19.52 7.65 8.11
CA PRO A 20 -18.60 7.49 9.24
C PRO A 20 -17.11 7.63 8.85
N HIS A 21 -16.78 7.53 7.56
CA HIS A 21 -15.40 7.58 7.07
C HIS A 21 -14.96 8.98 6.63
N CYS A 22 -15.81 9.69 5.87
CA CYS A 22 -15.47 11.01 5.32
C CYS A 22 -16.37 12.16 5.79
N GLY A 23 -17.45 11.87 6.51
CA GLY A 23 -18.39 12.87 7.00
C GLY A 23 -19.36 13.43 5.94
N ALA A 24 -19.30 12.97 4.69
CA ALA A 24 -20.22 13.43 3.65
C ALA A 24 -21.67 12.99 3.94
N ASP A 25 -22.64 13.84 3.61
CA ASP A 25 -24.06 13.50 3.71
C ASP A 25 -24.44 12.49 2.62
N VAL A 26 -24.82 11.31 3.06
CA VAL A 26 -25.18 10.17 2.21
C VAL A 26 -26.58 9.73 2.54
N ARG A 27 -27.22 8.99 1.63
CA ARG A 27 -28.55 8.46 1.91
C ARG A 27 -28.44 7.25 2.81
N ALA A 28 -29.36 7.12 3.76
CA ALA A 28 -29.38 6.01 4.71
C ALA A 28 -29.50 4.62 4.06
N ASP A 29 -30.03 4.55 2.84
CA ASP A 29 -30.17 3.33 2.05
C ASP A 29 -29.11 3.18 0.96
N ALA A 30 -28.08 4.04 0.94
CA ALA A 30 -26.98 3.91 0.00
C ALA A 30 -26.12 2.68 0.37
N VAL A 31 -25.67 1.94 -0.66
CA VAL A 31 -24.80 0.76 -0.49
C VAL A 31 -23.32 1.17 -0.34
N ALA A 32 -22.91 2.28 -0.98
CA ALA A 32 -21.56 2.82 -0.85
C ALA A 32 -21.51 4.33 -1.04
N CYS A 33 -20.54 4.97 -0.36
CA CYS A 33 -20.34 6.41 -0.39
C CYS A 33 -19.79 6.81 -1.75
N ARG A 34 -20.51 7.68 -2.46
CA ARG A 34 -20.06 8.18 -3.76
C ARG A 34 -18.88 9.14 -3.67
N GLU A 35 -18.62 9.70 -2.48
CA GLU A 35 -17.52 10.64 -2.26
C GLU A 35 -16.20 9.94 -1.92
N CYS A 36 -16.23 8.92 -1.05
CA CYS A 36 -15.00 8.24 -0.60
C CYS A 36 -14.92 6.75 -0.91
N GLY A 37 -15.98 6.14 -1.45
CA GLY A 37 -16.01 4.72 -1.78
C GLY A 37 -16.29 3.78 -0.61
N TYR A 38 -16.50 4.29 0.62
CA TYR A 38 -16.84 3.46 1.78
C TYR A 38 -18.15 2.69 1.56
N ALA A 39 -18.12 1.36 1.60
CA ALA A 39 -19.31 0.51 1.48
C ALA A 39 -19.95 0.27 2.86
N TRP A 40 -21.26 0.52 2.99
CA TRP A 40 -22.01 0.19 4.19
C TRP A 40 -22.43 -1.28 4.10
N GLU A 41 -21.81 -2.11 4.93
CA GLU A 41 -22.02 -3.56 5.01
C GLU A 41 -22.16 -4.22 3.63
N ALA A 42 -21.00 -4.46 3.02
CA ALA A 42 -20.92 -5.42 1.95
C ALA A 42 -21.22 -6.81 2.54
N ASP A 43 -22.43 -7.33 2.34
CA ASP A 43 -22.69 -8.78 2.42
C ASP A 43 -21.83 -9.56 1.40
N ASP A 44 -21.20 -8.84 0.46
CA ASP A 44 -20.15 -9.30 -0.44
C ASP A 44 -18.76 -8.86 0.05
N LEU A 45 -18.51 -8.76 1.37
CA LEU A 45 -17.17 -9.05 1.85
C LEU A 45 -16.92 -10.47 1.37
N VAL A 46 -16.25 -10.57 0.22
CA VAL A 46 -15.45 -11.73 -0.09
C VAL A 46 -14.45 -11.77 1.06
N ASP A 47 -14.87 -12.44 2.12
CA ASP A 47 -14.00 -13.17 3.02
C ASP A 47 -13.34 -14.22 2.12
N ASP A 48 -12.39 -13.72 1.34
CA ASP A 48 -11.19 -14.42 0.98
C ASP A 48 -10.62 -14.87 2.32
N GLY A 49 -11.13 -16.01 2.79
CA GLY A 49 -10.71 -16.68 4.00
C GLY A 49 -9.30 -17.23 3.84
N SER A 50 -8.37 -16.38 3.45
CA SER A 50 -6.95 -16.57 3.64
C SER A 50 -6.46 -15.45 4.56
N ASP A 51 -6.48 -15.74 5.86
CA ASP A 51 -5.71 -15.03 6.89
C ASP A 51 -4.16 -15.12 6.67
N ASP A 52 -3.72 -15.32 5.42
CA ASP A 52 -2.32 -15.37 5.03
C ASP A 52 -2.19 -14.79 3.62
N PHE A 53 -2.39 -13.47 3.50
CA PHE A 53 -1.93 -12.75 2.32
C PHE A 53 -0.41 -12.93 2.25
N ASP A 54 0.05 -13.78 1.33
CA ASP A 54 1.46 -14.09 1.14
C ASP A 54 2.18 -12.85 0.57
N TYR A 55 2.66 -12.02 1.50
CA TYR A 55 3.43 -10.82 1.22
C TYR A 55 4.67 -11.16 0.38
N ASP A 56 5.33 -12.28 0.66
CA ASP A 56 6.55 -12.68 -0.03
C ASP A 56 6.25 -13.04 -1.49
N ALA A 57 5.21 -13.84 -1.76
CA ALA A 57 4.79 -14.20 -3.11
C ALA A 57 4.19 -13.03 -3.91
N PHE A 58 3.59 -12.04 -3.23
CA PHE A 58 3.16 -10.81 -3.88
C PHE A 58 4.38 -9.96 -4.29
N VAL A 59 5.32 -9.74 -3.37
CA VAL A 59 6.54 -8.96 -3.62
C VAL A 59 7.36 -9.58 -4.73
N GLU A 60 7.53 -10.90 -4.74
CA GLU A 60 8.27 -11.58 -5.79
C GLU A 60 7.60 -11.42 -7.16
N ARG A 61 6.28 -11.56 -7.25
CA ARG A 61 5.55 -11.43 -8.53
C ARG A 61 5.59 -10.01 -9.10
N GLU A 62 5.43 -9.00 -8.25
CA GLU A 62 5.27 -7.61 -8.70
C GLU A 62 6.60 -6.84 -8.77
N PHE A 63 7.62 -7.25 -8.01
CA PHE A 63 8.89 -6.53 -7.93
C PHE A 63 10.13 -7.37 -8.33
N SER A 64 9.97 -8.62 -8.80
CA SER A 64 11.12 -9.43 -9.28
C SER A 64 11.77 -8.89 -10.56
N GLU A 65 11.18 -7.91 -11.24
CA GLU A 65 11.87 -7.16 -12.29
C GLU A 65 12.54 -5.89 -11.72
N SER A 66 13.52 -6.11 -10.87
CA SER A 66 14.72 -5.28 -10.97
C SER A 66 15.93 -6.20 -10.89
N ASN A 67 16.61 -6.35 -12.02
CA ASN A 67 18.02 -6.70 -12.05
C ASN A 67 18.78 -5.57 -11.34
N VAL A 68 18.66 -5.50 -10.01
CA VAL A 68 19.63 -4.78 -9.20
C VAL A 68 20.86 -5.65 -9.26
N SER A 69 21.66 -5.46 -10.31
CA SER A 69 23.00 -6.03 -10.38
C SER A 69 23.74 -5.53 -9.14
N GLN A 70 23.75 -6.35 -8.09
CA GLN A 70 24.44 -6.07 -6.82
C GLN A 70 25.96 -6.01 -6.99
N SER A 71 26.46 -6.09 -8.23
CA SER A 71 27.86 -5.91 -8.53
C SER A 71 28.18 -4.42 -8.67
N LEU A 72 28.51 -3.79 -7.53
CA LEU A 72 29.23 -2.52 -7.57
C LEU A 72 30.55 -2.77 -8.34
N PRO A 73 30.85 -1.99 -9.40
CA PRO A 73 32.11 -2.10 -10.13
C PRO A 73 33.31 -1.98 -9.18
N ALA A 74 34.41 -2.67 -9.52
CA ALA A 74 35.58 -2.79 -8.65
C ALA A 74 36.14 -1.42 -8.19
N TRP A 75 36.06 -0.39 -9.02
CA TRP A 75 36.51 0.96 -8.66
C TRP A 75 35.64 1.60 -7.57
N GLN A 76 34.31 1.39 -7.58
CA GLN A 76 33.42 1.89 -6.53
C GLN A 76 33.71 1.21 -5.19
N ARG A 77 34.03 -0.09 -5.20
CA ARG A 77 34.45 -0.80 -3.98
C ARG A 77 35.71 -0.18 -3.37
N PHE A 78 36.67 0.19 -4.21
CA PHE A 78 37.90 0.85 -3.77
C PHE A 78 37.63 2.23 -3.15
N VAL A 79 36.79 3.05 -3.78
CA VAL A 79 36.40 4.36 -3.25
C VAL A 79 35.66 4.24 -1.92
N ILE A 80 34.69 3.32 -1.82
CA ILE A 80 33.96 3.06 -0.58
C ILE A 80 34.93 2.63 0.53
N PHE A 81 35.86 1.73 0.23
CA PHE A 81 36.86 1.27 1.19
C PHE A 81 37.75 2.40 1.70
N LEU A 82 38.24 3.28 0.81
CA LEU A 82 39.04 4.45 1.20
C LEU A 82 38.26 5.44 2.08
N LEU A 83 36.98 5.69 1.76
CA LEU A 83 36.13 6.57 2.56
C LEU A 83 35.89 6.00 3.97
N VAL A 84 35.62 4.69 4.07
CA VAL A 84 35.43 4.01 5.36
C VAL A 84 36.72 4.03 6.19
N LEU A 85 37.89 3.79 5.59
CA LEU A 85 39.17 3.88 6.28
C LEU A 85 39.48 5.31 6.75
N ALA A 86 39.23 6.31 5.91
CA ALA A 86 39.41 7.71 6.29
C ALA A 86 38.49 8.06 7.47
N PHE A 87 37.22 7.68 7.41
CA PHE A 87 36.27 7.90 8.51
C PHE A 87 36.70 7.18 9.79
N ALA A 88 37.09 5.90 9.70
CA ALA A 88 37.60 5.16 10.85
C ALA A 88 38.86 5.81 11.45
N ALA A 89 39.78 6.32 10.63
CA ALA A 89 40.95 7.05 11.08
C ALA A 89 40.60 8.36 11.79
N THR A 90 39.55 9.08 11.34
CA THR A 90 39.08 10.29 12.06
C THR A 90 38.46 9.96 13.42
N LEU A 91 37.81 8.79 13.56
CA LEU A 91 37.21 8.37 14.83
C LEU A 91 38.24 7.77 15.81
N LEU A 92 39.27 7.08 15.29
CA LEU A 92 40.31 6.43 16.09
C LEU A 92 41.52 7.34 16.37
N GLY A 93 41.73 8.39 15.56
CA GLY A 93 42.79 9.38 15.76
C GLY A 93 42.77 10.08 17.12
N PRO A 94 41.60 10.54 17.63
CA PRO A 94 41.47 11.15 18.95
C PRO A 94 41.69 10.19 20.13
N LEU A 95 41.79 8.88 19.89
CA LEU A 95 42.05 7.87 20.92
C LEU A 95 43.52 7.41 20.95
N LEU A 96 44.31 7.78 19.94
CA LEU A 96 45.72 7.42 19.79
C LEU A 96 46.69 8.60 20.08
N PHE A 97 46.17 9.81 20.26
CA PHE A 97 46.89 11.04 20.64
C PHE A 97 46.31 11.60 21.94
#